data_AF-A0AAD7L1T4-F1
#
_entry.id   AF-A0AAD7L1T4-F1
#
_cell.length_a   1.000
_cell.length_b   1.000
_cell.length_c   1.000
_cell.angle_alpha   90.00
_cell.angle_beta   90.00
_cell.angle_gamma   90.00
#
_symmetry.space_group_name_H-M   'P 1'
#
loop_
_entity.id
_entity.type
_entity.pdbx_description
1 polymer ?
#
loop_
_entity_poly.entity_id
_entity_poly.type
_entity_poly.pdbx_seq_one_letter_code
_entity_poly.pdbx_strand_id
1 'polypeptide(L)'
;MAGALVGGAFLSSFLQVAFDRLASPKILDYFKEQKPNVPLLRKLHFTLTSINAVLYDAEEKQIRNPHVKKWVDELKHAVFEAEDLLDEIETEVSQQELEAELHATSSKVPNLSTTMASASVNPFDKEIESRIKEVLGHLEDLAQQKDLLGLKDGFGVSVQQSQRVQTTSLADDTGVCGRNEDKKAWAKPL
;
A
#
# COMPACT_ATOMS: atom_id res chain seq x y z
N MET A 1 19.59 -7.55 -24.48
CA MET A 1 18.59 -6.59 -23.97
C MET A 1 17.83 -7.27 -22.86
N ALA A 2 18.08 -6.90 -21.60
CA ALA A 2 17.32 -7.41 -20.46
C ALA A 2 16.23 -6.40 -20.17
N GLY A 3 14.96 -6.80 -20.32
CA GLY A 3 13.83 -6.00 -19.88
C GLY A 3 13.85 -5.95 -18.35
N ALA A 4 14.03 -4.75 -17.79
CA ALA A 4 13.78 -4.51 -16.38
C ALA A 4 12.28 -4.71 -16.16
N LEU A 5 11.90 -5.81 -15.51
CA LEU A 5 10.56 -6.05 -15.03
C LEU A 5 10.26 -4.99 -13.97
N VAL A 6 9.49 -3.98 -14.34
CA VAL A 6 8.90 -2.99 -13.42
C VAL A 6 7.87 -3.75 -12.57
N GLY A 7 8.33 -4.44 -11.53
CA GLY A 7 7.52 -5.26 -10.64
C GLY A 7 7.13 -4.57 -9.33
N GLY A 8 7.57 -3.32 -9.11
CA GLY A 8 7.43 -2.61 -7.84
C GLY A 8 6.29 -1.58 -7.76
N ALA A 9 5.32 -1.64 -8.67
CA ALA A 9 4.25 -0.64 -8.76
C ALA A 9 2.85 -1.20 -8.53
N PHE A 10 2.71 -2.53 -8.46
CA PHE A 10 1.40 -3.17 -8.52
C PHE A 10 0.69 -3.15 -7.15
N LEU A 11 1.41 -3.45 -6.06
CA LEU A 11 0.83 -3.40 -4.71
C LEU A 11 0.71 -1.97 -4.21
N SER A 12 1.62 -1.07 -4.59
CA SER A 12 1.51 0.34 -4.19
C SER A 12 0.29 1.01 -4.80
N SER A 13 -0.04 0.71 -6.07
CA SER A 13 -1.30 1.20 -6.65
C SER A 13 -2.53 0.58 -5.99
N PHE A 14 -2.42 -0.65 -5.51
CA PHE A 14 -3.50 -1.30 -4.79
C PHE A 14 -3.77 -0.64 -3.43
N LEU A 15 -2.74 -0.42 -2.60
CA LEU A 15 -2.90 0.32 -1.33
C LEU A 15 -3.36 1.77 -1.53
N GLN A 16 -3.02 2.40 -2.66
CA GLN A 16 -3.49 3.74 -2.99
C GLN A 16 -5.02 3.79 -3.10
N VAL A 17 -5.66 2.77 -3.67
CA VAL A 17 -7.13 2.70 -3.76
C VAL A 17 -7.75 2.66 -2.37
N ALA A 18 -7.25 1.81 -1.48
CA ALA A 18 -7.67 1.78 -0.09
C ALA A 18 -7.49 3.14 0.62
N PHE A 19 -6.36 3.84 0.40
CA PHE A 19 -6.15 5.18 0.95
C PHE A 19 -7.13 6.22 0.40
N ASP A 20 -7.41 6.18 -0.90
CA ASP A 20 -8.37 7.08 -1.55
C ASP A 20 -9.78 6.85 -0.99
N ARG A 21 -10.18 5.59 -0.74
CA ARG A 21 -11.44 5.23 -0.08
C ARG A 21 -11.49 5.70 1.37
N LEU A 22 -10.42 5.49 2.14
CA LEU A 22 -10.29 5.97 3.53
C LEU A 22 -10.38 7.50 3.62
N ALA A 23 -9.91 8.20 2.60
CA ALA A 23 -9.96 9.67 2.49
C ALA A 23 -11.28 10.18 1.89
N SER A 24 -12.20 9.31 1.49
CA SER A 24 -13.49 9.69 0.94
C SER A 24 -14.30 10.50 1.96
N PRO A 25 -14.86 11.66 1.59
CA PRO A 25 -15.67 12.48 2.50
C PRO A 25 -16.81 11.70 3.15
N LYS A 26 -17.49 10.85 2.38
CA LYS A 26 -18.61 10.02 2.85
C LYS A 26 -18.19 9.07 3.97
N ILE A 27 -17.05 8.40 3.81
CA ILE A 27 -16.46 7.55 4.83
C ILE A 27 -16.11 8.37 6.06
N LEU A 28 -15.38 9.47 5.89
CA LEU A 28 -14.97 10.31 7.00
C LEU A 28 -16.16 10.86 7.79
N ASP A 29 -17.24 11.23 7.12
CA ASP A 29 -18.45 11.76 7.76
C ASP A 29 -19.23 10.67 8.50
N TYR A 30 -19.39 9.48 7.89
CA TYR A 30 -19.97 8.31 8.55
C TYR A 30 -19.27 7.98 9.88
N PHE A 31 -17.92 7.91 9.87
CA PHE A 31 -17.18 7.62 11.10
C PHE A 31 -17.21 8.76 12.11
N LYS A 32 -17.35 10.04 11.69
CA LYS A 32 -17.52 11.17 12.62
C LYS A 32 -18.85 11.10 13.36
N GLU A 33 -19.91 10.71 12.67
CA GLU A 33 -21.24 10.51 13.26
C GLU A 33 -21.22 9.35 14.25
N GLN A 34 -20.44 8.31 13.95
CA GLN A 34 -20.18 7.18 14.83
C GLN A 34 -18.95 7.40 15.72
N LYS A 35 -19.10 8.27 16.72
CA LYS A 35 -18.04 8.57 17.71
C LYS A 35 -17.20 7.38 18.22
N PRO A 36 -17.73 6.17 18.53
CA PRO A 36 -16.88 5.05 18.97
C PRO A 36 -15.96 4.50 17.87
N ASN A 37 -16.25 4.73 16.60
CA ASN A 37 -15.59 4.10 15.45
C ASN A 37 -14.50 4.99 14.80
N VAL A 38 -14.47 6.30 15.10
CA VAL A 38 -13.35 7.21 14.72
C VAL A 38 -11.95 6.64 15.01
N PRO A 39 -11.66 6.09 16.22
CA PRO A 39 -10.34 5.53 16.49
C PRO A 39 -10.03 4.28 15.65
N LEU A 40 -11.04 3.51 15.24
CA LEU A 40 -10.84 2.32 14.40
C LEU A 40 -10.37 2.70 13.00
N LEU A 41 -11.04 3.68 12.37
CA LEU A 41 -10.65 4.18 11.05
C LEU A 41 -9.21 4.72 11.04
N ARG A 42 -8.85 5.47 12.09
CA ARG A 42 -7.49 6.01 12.25
C ARG A 42 -6.45 4.89 12.39
N LYS A 43 -6.77 3.84 13.16
CA LYS A 43 -5.88 2.68 13.31
C LYS A 43 -5.70 1.95 11.98
N LEU A 44 -6.78 1.70 11.24
CA LEU A 44 -6.72 1.08 9.92
C LEU A 44 -5.79 1.85 8.98
N HIS A 45 -5.96 3.17 8.87
CA HIS A 45 -5.09 4.04 8.08
C HIS A 45 -3.61 3.93 8.52
N PHE A 46 -3.34 3.96 9.83
CA PHE A 46 -1.98 3.87 10.36
C PHE A 46 -1.33 2.51 10.05
N THR A 47 -2.05 1.40 10.24
CA THR A 47 -1.56 0.05 9.98
C THR A 47 -1.25 -0.14 8.49
N LEU A 48 -2.14 0.30 7.59
CA LEU A 48 -1.89 0.29 6.15
C LEU A 48 -0.67 1.13 5.77
N THR A 49 -0.47 2.29 6.41
CA THR A 49 0.71 3.13 6.20
C THR A 49 2.00 2.40 6.63
N SER A 50 1.98 1.72 7.78
CA SER A 50 3.13 0.94 8.27
C SER A 50 3.50 -0.21 7.33
N ILE A 51 2.50 -0.86 6.73
CA ILE A 51 2.70 -1.94 5.76
C ILE A 51 3.21 -1.38 4.42
N ASN A 52 2.67 -0.24 3.96
CA ASN A 52 3.10 0.41 2.73
C ASN A 52 4.61 0.72 2.73
N ALA A 53 5.20 1.00 3.89
CA ALA A 53 6.63 1.29 4.03
C ALA A 53 7.53 0.12 3.62
N VAL A 54 7.10 -1.12 3.80
CA VAL A 54 7.86 -2.35 3.47
C VAL A 54 7.45 -2.99 2.16
N LEU A 55 6.44 -2.43 1.49
CA LEU A 55 5.79 -3.04 0.34
C LEU A 55 6.74 -3.23 -0.84
N TYR A 56 7.58 -2.22 -1.11
CA TYR A 56 8.57 -2.27 -2.20
C TYR A 56 9.54 -3.46 -2.03
N ASP A 57 10.10 -3.63 -0.84
CA ASP A 57 11.02 -4.74 -0.55
C ASP A 57 10.30 -6.10 -0.56
N ALA A 58 9.04 -6.14 -0.11
CA ALA A 58 8.19 -7.32 -0.20
C ALA A 58 7.92 -7.73 -1.66
N GLU A 59 7.67 -6.76 -2.55
CA GLU A 59 7.44 -7.01 -3.99
C GLU A 59 8.67 -7.60 -4.70
N GLU A 60 9.88 -7.14 -4.34
CA GLU A 60 11.11 -7.73 -4.89
C GLU A 60 11.34 -9.14 -4.35
N LYS A 61 11.08 -9.35 -3.05
CA LYS A 61 11.36 -10.63 -2.36
C LYS A 61 10.34 -11.72 -2.65
N GLN A 62 9.08 -11.41 -2.94
CA GLN A 62 8.05 -12.43 -3.24
C GLN A 62 8.40 -13.30 -4.45
N ILE A 63 9.25 -12.81 -5.37
CA ILE A 63 9.68 -13.56 -6.56
C ILE A 63 10.52 -14.78 -6.16
N ARG A 64 11.31 -14.66 -5.09
CA ARG A 64 12.31 -15.66 -4.68
C ARG A 64 12.01 -16.32 -3.34
N ASN A 65 11.19 -15.70 -2.50
CA ASN A 65 10.84 -16.21 -1.18
C ASN A 65 9.35 -16.57 -1.10
N PRO A 66 8.99 -17.87 -1.06
CA PRO A 66 7.60 -18.31 -0.93
C PRO A 66 6.88 -17.80 0.33
N HIS A 67 7.61 -17.56 1.42
CA HIS A 67 7.01 -17.03 2.66
C HIS A 67 6.60 -15.57 2.50
N VAL A 68 7.43 -14.77 1.83
CA VAL A 68 7.10 -13.38 1.49
C VAL A 68 5.96 -13.34 0.47
N LYS A 69 5.96 -14.27 -0.51
CA LYS A 69 4.83 -14.39 -1.44
C LYS A 69 3.52 -14.65 -0.71
N LYS A 70 3.52 -15.62 0.22
CA LYS A 70 2.34 -15.89 1.05
C LYS A 70 1.91 -14.64 1.81
N TRP A 71 2.84 -13.97 2.49
CA TRP A 71 2.54 -12.73 3.22
C TRP A 71 1.93 -11.64 2.32
N VAL A 72 2.44 -11.47 1.10
CA VAL A 72 1.88 -10.54 0.11
C VAL A 72 0.46 -10.95 -0.31
N ASP A 73 0.21 -12.25 -0.51
CA ASP A 73 -1.11 -12.73 -0.91
C ASP A 73 -2.15 -12.57 0.22
N GLU A 74 -1.76 -12.81 1.48
CA GLU A 74 -2.60 -12.51 2.66
C GLU A 74 -2.85 -11.00 2.80
N LEU A 75 -1.84 -10.16 2.56
CA LEU A 75 -2.00 -8.71 2.55
C LEU A 75 -3.01 -8.25 1.50
N LYS A 76 -2.96 -8.80 0.29
CA LYS A 76 -3.94 -8.48 -0.74
C LYS A 76 -5.34 -8.79 -0.27
N HIS A 77 -5.53 -9.97 0.33
CA HIS A 77 -6.83 -10.39 0.83
C HIS A 77 -7.37 -9.42 1.89
N ALA A 78 -6.59 -9.09 2.91
CA ALA A 78 -7.01 -8.18 3.97
C ALA A 78 -7.33 -6.77 3.46
N VAL A 79 -6.58 -6.27 2.47
CA VAL A 79 -6.87 -4.96 1.86
C VAL A 79 -8.13 -5.01 1.00
N PHE A 80 -8.38 -6.10 0.25
CA PHE A 80 -9.66 -6.26 -0.47
C PHE A 80 -10.85 -6.27 0.48
N GLU A 81 -10.74 -6.96 1.62
CA GLU A 81 -11.79 -6.94 2.65
C GLU A 81 -12.00 -5.53 3.21
N ALA A 82 -10.92 -4.75 3.39
CA ALA A 82 -11.01 -3.36 3.81
C ALA A 82 -11.71 -2.49 2.75
N GLU A 83 -11.38 -2.64 1.47
CA GLU A 83 -11.99 -1.88 0.37
C GLU A 83 -13.47 -2.20 0.22
N ASP A 84 -13.84 -3.49 0.23
CA ASP A 84 -15.22 -3.96 0.18
C ASP A 84 -16.08 -3.35 1.29
N LEU A 85 -15.54 -3.33 2.52
CA LEU A 85 -16.18 -2.69 3.66
C LEU A 85 -16.41 -1.19 3.47
N LEU A 86 -15.42 -0.48 2.94
CA LEU A 86 -15.53 0.95 2.70
C LEU A 86 -16.57 1.24 1.60
N ASP A 87 -16.57 0.45 0.52
CA ASP A 87 -17.55 0.59 -0.56
C ASP A 87 -18.99 0.30 -0.09
N GLU A 88 -19.17 -0.67 0.82
CA GLU A 88 -20.47 -0.97 1.43
C GLU A 88 -20.98 0.21 2.28
N ILE A 89 -20.12 0.82 3.09
CA ILE A 89 -20.46 2.03 3.86
C ILE A 89 -20.84 3.17 2.93
N GLU A 90 -20.06 3.42 1.88
CA GLU A 90 -20.35 4.50 0.93
C GLU A 90 -21.70 4.28 0.22
N THR A 91 -22.02 3.03 -0.09
CA THR A 91 -23.29 2.64 -0.70
C THR A 91 -24.46 2.88 0.25
N GLU A 92 -24.35 2.44 1.51
CA GLU A 92 -25.38 2.63 2.54
C GLU A 92 -25.63 4.12 2.82
N VAL A 93 -24.57 4.91 2.98
CA VAL A 93 -24.68 6.37 3.17
C VAL A 93 -25.42 7.01 1.99
N SER A 94 -25.08 6.62 0.76
CA SER A 94 -25.74 7.14 -0.44
C SER A 94 -27.22 6.75 -0.51
N GLN A 95 -27.56 5.54 -0.04
CA GLN A 95 -28.95 5.09 0.02
C GLN A 95 -29.76 5.91 1.04
N GLN A 96 -29.21 6.17 2.22
CA GLN A 96 -29.86 6.98 3.24
C GLN A 96 -30.10 8.42 2.78
N GLU A 97 -29.15 9.02 2.07
CA GLU A 97 -29.30 10.35 1.45
C GLU A 97 -30.47 10.38 0.45
N LEU A 98 -30.57 9.37 -0.41
CA LEU A 98 -31.64 9.25 -1.41
C LEU A 98 -33.02 9.07 -0.74
N GLU A 99 -33.10 8.20 0.28
CA GLU A 99 -34.34 7.98 1.03
C GLU A 99 -34.80 9.27 1.72
N ALA A 100 -33.88 10.02 2.35
CA ALA A 100 -34.20 11.30 2.97
C ALA A 100 -34.74 12.33 1.94
N GLU A 101 -34.18 12.39 0.74
CA GLU A 101 -34.64 13.28 -0.34
C GLU A 101 -36.04 12.90 -0.85
N LEU A 102 -36.31 11.61 -1.04
CA LEU A 102 -37.63 11.10 -1.44
C LEU A 102 -38.71 11.40 -0.39
N HIS A 103 -38.37 11.24 0.90
CA HIS A 103 -39.27 11.58 1.99
C HIS A 103 -39.56 13.09 2.06
N ALA A 104 -38.56 13.94 1.80
CA ALA A 104 -38.74 15.40 1.78
C ALA A 104 -39.64 15.89 0.64
N THR A 105 -39.59 15.23 -0.53
CA THR A 105 -40.39 15.62 -1.71
C THR A 105 -41.82 15.07 -1.67
N SER A 106 -42.06 13.96 -0.97
CA SER A 106 -43.38 13.32 -0.88
C SER A 106 -44.25 13.82 0.29
N SER A 107 -43.71 14.54 1.29
CA SER A 107 -44.49 14.93 2.48
C SER A 107 -45.13 16.32 2.35
N LYS A 108 -46.41 16.38 1.96
CA LYS A 108 -47.33 17.50 2.28
C LYS A 108 -48.13 17.27 3.57
N VAL A 109 -47.78 16.27 4.37
CA VAL A 109 -48.47 15.97 5.63
C VAL A 109 -47.42 15.86 6.75
N PRO A 110 -47.49 16.69 7.79
CA PRO A 110 -46.54 16.62 8.89
C PRO A 110 -46.92 15.43 9.77
N ASN A 111 -46.25 14.30 9.57
CA ASN A 111 -46.37 13.18 10.50
C ASN A 111 -45.57 13.51 11.77
N LEU A 112 -46.30 13.86 12.83
CA LEU A 112 -45.81 14.15 14.18
C LEU A 112 -45.38 12.87 14.94
N SER A 113 -44.64 11.97 14.28
CA SER A 113 -44.17 10.71 14.89
C SER A 113 -42.69 10.52 14.68
N THR A 114 -41.88 11.41 15.25
CA THR A 114 -40.46 11.09 15.51
C THR A 114 -40.02 11.67 16.84
N THR A 115 -40.80 11.38 17.88
CA THR A 115 -40.31 11.48 19.26
C THR A 115 -40.07 10.06 19.73
N MET A 116 -38.85 9.80 20.23
CA MET A 116 -38.37 8.53 20.81
C MET A 116 -37.68 7.55 19.84
N ALA A 117 -36.69 8.01 19.07
CA ALA A 117 -35.63 7.08 18.63
C ALA A 117 -34.71 6.83 19.84
N SER A 118 -35.06 5.83 20.65
CA SER A 118 -34.13 5.23 21.61
C SER A 118 -32.83 4.87 20.88
N ALA A 119 -31.70 4.92 21.59
CA ALA A 119 -30.36 4.53 21.17
C ALA A 119 -30.25 3.03 20.77
N SER A 120 -31.06 2.60 19.82
CA SER A 120 -30.94 1.35 19.10
C SER A 120 -29.76 1.53 18.17
N VAL A 121 -28.59 1.06 18.60
CA VAL A 121 -27.41 0.94 17.72
C VAL A 121 -27.85 0.18 16.48
N ASN A 122 -27.73 0.80 15.31
CA ASN A 122 -28.11 0.24 14.02
C ASN A 122 -27.39 -1.11 13.84
N PRO A 123 -28.09 -2.21 13.49
CA PRO A 123 -27.45 -3.50 13.25
C PRO A 123 -26.33 -3.41 12.21
N PHE A 124 -26.46 -2.53 11.21
CA PHE A 124 -25.42 -2.25 10.23
C PHE A 124 -24.14 -1.70 10.88
N ASP A 125 -24.25 -0.69 11.75
CA ASP A 125 -23.10 -0.09 12.43
C ASP A 125 -22.31 -1.11 13.26
N LYS A 126 -23.01 -2.05 13.91
CA LYS A 126 -22.36 -3.13 14.67
C LYS A 126 -21.62 -4.11 13.78
N GLU A 127 -22.21 -4.45 12.64
CA GLU A 127 -21.60 -5.34 11.65
C GLU A 127 -20.32 -4.72 11.09
N ILE A 128 -20.39 -3.45 10.69
CA ILE A 128 -19.23 -2.68 10.22
C ILE A 128 -18.15 -2.59 11.30
N GLU A 129 -18.53 -2.30 12.56
CA GLU A 129 -17.57 -2.27 13.68
C GLU A 129 -16.87 -3.62 13.86
N SER A 130 -17.60 -4.73 13.77
CA SER A 130 -17.05 -6.08 13.90
C SER A 130 -16.08 -6.40 12.76
N ARG A 131 -16.50 -6.21 11.52
CA ARG A 131 -15.69 -6.53 10.34
C ARG A 131 -14.44 -5.65 10.22
N ILE A 132 -14.52 -4.37 10.58
CA ILE A 132 -13.33 -3.49 10.63
C ILE A 132 -12.32 -3.97 11.65
N LYS A 133 -12.77 -4.47 12.82
CA LYS A 133 -11.85 -5.03 13.82
C LYS A 133 -11.18 -6.31 13.33
N GLU A 134 -11.91 -7.14 12.60
CA GLU A 134 -11.36 -8.37 11.99
C GLU A 134 -10.26 -8.03 10.98
N VAL A 135 -10.57 -7.15 10.01
CA VAL A 135 -9.59 -6.68 9.02
C VAL A 135 -8.39 -6.02 9.67
N LEU A 136 -8.62 -5.17 10.69
CA LEU A 136 -7.54 -4.53 11.43
C LEU A 136 -6.65 -5.57 12.13
N GLY A 137 -7.24 -6.60 12.73
CA GLY A 137 -6.50 -7.70 13.35
C GLY A 137 -5.60 -8.42 12.35
N HIS A 138 -6.13 -8.78 11.17
CA HIS A 138 -5.35 -9.41 10.12
C HIS A 138 -4.19 -8.52 9.65
N LEU A 139 -4.43 -7.22 9.45
CA LEU A 139 -3.39 -6.26 9.06
C LEU A 139 -2.34 -6.05 10.16
N GLU A 140 -2.74 -6.03 11.43
CA GLU A 140 -1.81 -5.93 12.57
C GLU A 140 -0.92 -7.18 12.66
N ASP A 141 -1.46 -8.37 12.46
CA ASP A 141 -0.70 -9.62 12.42
C ASP A 141 0.32 -9.61 11.28
N LEU A 142 -0.08 -9.15 10.09
CA LEU A 142 0.82 -9.00 8.95
C LEU A 142 1.92 -7.96 9.23
N ALA A 143 1.57 -6.84 9.86
CA ALA A 143 2.52 -5.81 10.24
C ALA A 143 3.54 -6.30 11.27
N GLN A 144 3.18 -7.26 12.14
CA GLN A 144 4.11 -7.91 13.07
C GLN A 144 5.00 -8.97 12.38
N GLN A 145 4.45 -9.71 11.41
CA GLN A 145 5.20 -10.73 10.66
C GLN A 145 6.33 -10.15 9.79
N LYS A 146 6.25 -8.85 9.43
CA LYS A 146 7.22 -8.21 8.55
C LYS A 146 8.67 -8.31 9.07
N ASP A 147 8.86 -8.20 10.38
CA ASP A 147 10.18 -8.27 11.02
C ASP A 147 10.77 -9.69 10.96
N LEU A 148 9.92 -10.72 11.11
CA LEU A 148 10.31 -12.13 10.99
C LEU A 148 10.71 -12.49 9.56
N LEU A 149 10.09 -11.85 8.57
CA LEU A 149 10.40 -12.01 7.16
C LEU A 149 11.61 -11.16 6.71
N GLY A 150 12.16 -10.33 7.62
CA GLY A 150 13.27 -9.44 7.33
C GLY A 150 12.94 -8.40 6.25
N LEU A 151 11.68 -7.96 6.20
CA LEU A 151 11.24 -6.90 5.28
C LEU A 151 11.80 -5.55 5.74
N LYS A 152 12.31 -4.76 4.81
CA LYS A 152 12.95 -3.47 5.11
C LYS A 152 12.12 -2.31 4.58
N ASP A 153 12.06 -1.23 5.35
CA ASP A 153 11.43 0.00 4.89
C ASP A 153 12.18 0.57 3.68
N GLY A 154 11.46 0.88 2.60
CA GLY A 154 12.02 1.43 1.36
C GLY A 154 12.65 2.83 1.53
N PHE A 155 12.39 3.49 2.66
CA PHE A 155 12.96 4.80 3.03
C PHE A 155 14.25 4.70 3.86
N GLY A 156 14.72 3.48 4.13
CA GLY A 156 16.02 3.27 4.75
C GLY A 156 17.11 3.76 3.82
N VAL A 157 17.69 4.93 4.13
CA VAL A 157 19.03 5.31 3.68
C VAL A 157 19.98 4.22 4.18
N SER A 158 20.12 3.19 3.37
CA SER A 158 21.20 2.23 3.45
C SER A 158 22.46 2.98 3.01
N VAL A 159 23.12 3.66 3.95
CA VAL A 159 24.59 3.70 3.95
C VAL A 159 25.08 2.28 4.27
N GLN A 160 24.71 1.30 3.45
CA GLN A 160 25.65 0.21 3.21
C GLN A 160 26.69 0.83 2.31
N GLN A 161 27.79 1.25 2.95
CA GLN A 161 29.09 1.23 2.31
C GLN A 161 29.14 -0.05 1.46
N SER A 162 28.96 0.11 0.15
CA SER A 162 29.48 -0.83 -0.80
C SER A 162 30.98 -0.79 -0.55
N GLN A 163 31.44 -1.70 0.31
CA GLN A 163 32.85 -1.95 0.50
C GLN A 163 33.30 -2.54 -0.83
N ARG A 164 33.59 -1.65 -1.77
CA ARG A 164 34.28 -1.95 -3.02
C ARG A 164 35.52 -2.69 -2.59
N VAL A 165 35.52 -4.00 -2.80
CA VAL A 165 36.72 -4.81 -2.66
C VAL A 165 37.71 -4.21 -3.64
N GLN A 166 38.67 -3.45 -3.12
CA GLN A 166 39.81 -3.02 -3.89
C GLN A 166 40.60 -4.30 -4.18
N THR A 167 40.54 -4.76 -5.42
CA THR A 167 41.45 -5.78 -5.90
C THR A 167 42.83 -5.14 -5.97
N THR A 168 43.68 -5.48 -5.00
CA THR A 168 45.11 -5.24 -5.07
C THR A 168 45.64 -6.00 -6.29
N SER A 169 46.09 -5.28 -7.31
CA SER A 169 46.90 -5.86 -8.38
C SER A 169 48.16 -5.01 -8.49
N LEU A 170 49.15 -5.39 -7.70
CA LEU A 170 50.55 -5.04 -7.89
C LEU A 170 51.03 -5.81 -9.12
N ALA A 171 51.21 -5.11 -10.24
CA ALA A 171 52.11 -5.53 -11.29
C ALA A 171 53.06 -4.35 -11.51
N ASP A 172 54.16 -4.37 -10.76
CA ASP A 172 55.40 -3.79 -11.23
C ASP A 172 55.87 -4.72 -12.35
N ASP A 173 55.87 -4.24 -13.59
CA ASP A 173 56.87 -4.70 -14.53
C ASP A 173 57.19 -3.60 -15.54
N THR A 174 58.26 -2.90 -15.18
CA THR A 174 59.31 -2.35 -16.03
C THR A 174 59.17 -2.45 -17.56
N GLY A 175 59.40 -1.30 -18.19
CA GLY A 175 60.09 -1.23 -19.47
C GLY A 175 59.20 -1.13 -20.71
N VAL A 176 59.21 0.02 -21.36
CA VAL A 176 60.10 0.26 -22.52
C VAL A 176 59.74 1.60 -23.15
N CYS A 177 60.79 2.39 -23.36
CA CYS A 177 60.83 3.66 -24.04
C CYS A 177 60.59 3.54 -25.56
N GLY A 178 59.88 4.52 -26.12
CA GLY A 178 60.22 5.12 -27.40
C GLY A 178 59.50 4.61 -28.65
N ARG A 179 58.70 5.47 -29.27
CA ARG A 179 59.11 6.20 -30.49
C ARG A 179 57.97 7.08 -31.00
N ASN A 180 58.17 8.38 -30.86
CA ASN A 180 57.53 9.38 -31.70
C ASN A 180 57.99 9.23 -33.15
N GLU A 181 57.11 9.71 -34.03
CA GLU A 181 57.32 10.17 -35.41
C GLU A 181 57.40 9.16 -36.57
N ASP A 182 56.54 9.47 -37.54
CA ASP A 182 56.84 9.63 -38.98
C ASP A 182 56.53 8.54 -40.02
N LYS A 183 55.55 8.93 -40.86
CA LYS A 183 55.60 9.04 -42.34
C LYS A 183 55.79 7.79 -43.20
N LYS A 184 54.87 7.71 -44.18
CA LYS A 184 55.04 7.27 -45.59
C LYS A 184 55.79 5.96 -45.82
N ALA A 185 55.11 4.97 -46.40
CA ALA A 185 55.49 4.42 -47.72
C ALA A 185 54.66 3.18 -48.13
N TRP A 186 53.84 3.39 -49.16
CA TRP A 186 53.58 2.56 -50.35
C TRP A 186 53.82 1.01 -50.37
N ALA A 187 52.74 0.33 -50.80
CA ALA A 187 52.62 -0.68 -51.88
C ALA A 187 52.89 -2.18 -51.63
N LYS A 188 51.91 -3.01 -52.06
CA LYS A 188 51.91 -4.00 -53.18
C LYS A 188 50.94 -5.17 -52.89
N PRO A 189 50.65 -6.09 -53.84
CA PRO A 189 50.43 -5.95 -55.29
C PRO A 189 49.22 -6.79 -55.82
N LEU A 190 48.77 -6.51 -57.05
CA LEU A 190 48.49 -7.51 -58.09
C LEU A 190 48.51 -6.80 -59.45
#